data_AF-A0A3B3ZMU9-F1
#
_entry.id   AF-A0A3B3ZMU9-F1
#
_cell.length_a   1.000
_cell.length_b   1.000
_cell.length_c   1.000
_cell.angle_alpha   90.00
_cell.angle_beta   90.00
_cell.angle_gamma   90.00
#
_symmetry.space_group_name_H-M   'P 1'
#
loop_
_entity.id
_entity.type
_entity.pdbx_description
1 polymer ?
#
loop_
_entity_poly.entity_id
_entity_poly.type
_entity_poly.pdbx_seq_one_letter_code
_entity_poly.pdbx_strand_id
1 'polypeptide(L)'
;MSLLDLALEEGFGEELSEKLEEHGYLDPELTRRPSQLKQLNLVRDIRRRGKNKIAAQNCRKRKMDNLQGLEKDVTMLRRRKSRLLKDKQEALRTLQELKQRLSSLYQDVFSSLRDGEGRPLDVHEYMLSFESDGTVDVVSRRQGRKEKSRRKQKDK
;
A
#
# COMPACT_ATOMS: atom_id res chain seq x y z
N MET A 1 -12.49 -13.23 -29.67
CA MET A 1 -12.34 -14.40 -30.55
C MET A 1 -12.75 -13.95 -31.94
N SER A 2 -12.06 -14.38 -33.01
CA SER A 2 -12.51 -13.99 -34.36
C SER A 2 -13.78 -14.76 -34.75
N LEU A 3 -14.57 -14.26 -35.70
CA LEU A 3 -15.77 -14.98 -36.19
C LEU A 3 -15.42 -16.36 -36.79
N LEU A 4 -14.28 -16.48 -37.45
CA LEU A 4 -13.74 -17.77 -37.91
C LEU A 4 -13.43 -18.73 -36.75
N ASP A 5 -13.04 -18.17 -35.60
CA ASP A 5 -12.72 -18.96 -34.44
C ASP A 5 -13.96 -19.65 -33.85
N LEU A 6 -15.10 -18.94 -33.80
CA LEU A 6 -16.39 -19.45 -33.35
C LEU A 6 -16.97 -20.48 -34.32
N ALA A 7 -17.01 -20.18 -35.62
CA ALA A 7 -17.58 -21.06 -36.64
C ALA A 7 -16.91 -22.45 -36.71
N LEU A 8 -15.63 -22.53 -36.37
CA LEU A 8 -14.87 -23.79 -36.31
C LEU A 8 -15.00 -24.55 -34.98
N GLU A 9 -15.45 -23.90 -33.91
CA GLU A 9 -15.67 -24.51 -32.58
C GLU A 9 -17.13 -24.91 -32.35
N GLU A 10 -18.09 -24.08 -32.79
CA GLU A 10 -19.53 -24.28 -32.58
C GLU A 10 -20.29 -24.72 -33.84
N GLY A 11 -19.64 -24.65 -35.02
CA GLY A 11 -20.31 -24.82 -36.32
C GLY A 11 -20.90 -23.51 -36.84
N PHE A 12 -21.45 -23.53 -38.05
CA PHE A 12 -22.28 -22.43 -38.54
C PHE A 12 -23.65 -22.50 -37.87
N GLY A 13 -24.29 -21.36 -37.61
CA GLY A 13 -25.69 -21.35 -37.14
C GLY A 13 -26.61 -22.09 -38.12
N GLU A 14 -27.74 -22.60 -37.63
CA GLU A 14 -28.65 -23.48 -38.39
C GLU A 14 -29.01 -22.89 -39.77
N GLU A 15 -29.37 -21.61 -39.81
CA GLU A 15 -29.73 -20.89 -41.06
C GLU A 15 -28.56 -20.80 -42.07
N LEU A 16 -27.33 -20.61 -41.58
CA LEU A 16 -26.15 -20.52 -42.45
C LEU A 16 -25.70 -21.90 -42.90
N SER A 17 -25.86 -22.92 -42.06
CA SER A 17 -25.61 -24.31 -42.42
C SER A 17 -26.56 -24.76 -43.53
N GLU A 18 -27.85 -24.44 -43.42
CA GLU A 18 -28.88 -24.79 -44.41
C GLU A 18 -28.61 -24.11 -45.78
N LYS A 19 -28.25 -22.82 -45.78
CA LYS A 19 -27.85 -22.10 -47.00
C LYS A 19 -26.59 -22.66 -47.66
N LEU A 20 -25.64 -23.15 -46.86
CA LEU A 20 -24.41 -23.75 -47.37
C LEU A 20 -24.65 -25.17 -47.90
N GLU A 21 -25.59 -25.92 -47.33
CA GLU A 21 -26.04 -27.22 -47.85
C GLU A 21 -26.81 -27.05 -49.17
N GLU A 22 -27.73 -26.09 -49.25
CA GLU A 22 -28.53 -25.80 -50.44
C GLU A 22 -27.66 -25.43 -51.66
N HIS A 23 -26.58 -24.67 -51.42
CA HIS A 23 -25.61 -24.30 -52.46
C HIS A 23 -24.54 -25.37 -52.72
N GLY A 24 -24.60 -26.54 -52.06
CA GLY A 24 -23.67 -27.65 -52.27
C GLY A 24 -22.26 -27.43 -51.71
N TYR A 25 -22.07 -26.45 -50.80
CA TYR A 25 -20.81 -26.20 -50.11
C TYR A 25 -20.61 -27.11 -48.90
N LEU A 26 -21.70 -27.60 -48.31
CA LEU A 26 -21.73 -28.61 -47.27
C LEU A 26 -22.34 -29.88 -47.85
N ASP A 27 -21.51 -30.86 -48.19
CA ASP A 27 -21.95 -32.22 -48.52
C ASP A 27 -21.83 -33.10 -47.25
N PRO A 28 -22.96 -33.53 -46.66
CA PRO A 28 -22.98 -34.36 -45.45
C PRO A 28 -22.33 -35.75 -45.63
N GLU A 29 -22.25 -36.28 -46.85
CA GLU A 29 -21.54 -37.54 -47.11
C GLU A 29 -20.02 -37.34 -47.13
N LEU A 30 -19.57 -36.17 -47.55
CA LEU A 30 -18.16 -35.81 -47.62
C LEU A 30 -17.51 -35.84 -46.22
N THR A 31 -18.17 -35.21 -45.24
CA THR A 31 -17.71 -35.14 -43.84
C THR A 31 -17.72 -36.50 -43.13
N ARG A 32 -18.50 -37.47 -43.59
CA ARG A 32 -18.49 -38.87 -43.09
C ARG A 32 -17.32 -39.69 -43.61
N ARG A 33 -16.58 -39.21 -44.61
CA ARG A 33 -15.40 -39.92 -45.11
C ARG A 33 -14.27 -39.85 -44.07
N PRO A 34 -13.68 -41.00 -43.66
CA PRO A 34 -12.62 -41.03 -42.65
C PRO A 34 -11.42 -40.14 -42.95
N SER A 35 -11.14 -39.88 -44.23
CA SER A 35 -10.07 -38.99 -44.69
C SER A 35 -10.34 -37.51 -44.38
N GLN A 36 -11.59 -37.05 -44.50
CA GLN A 36 -11.95 -35.65 -44.25
C GLN A 36 -12.05 -35.34 -42.75
N LEU A 37 -12.57 -36.27 -41.94
CA LEU A 37 -12.56 -36.14 -40.47
C LEU A 37 -11.14 -36.02 -39.92
N LYS A 38 -10.18 -36.77 -40.49
CA LYS A 38 -8.75 -36.66 -40.15
C LYS A 38 -8.18 -35.28 -40.46
N GLN A 39 -8.54 -34.69 -41.60
CA GLN A 39 -8.11 -33.33 -41.96
C GLN A 39 -8.70 -32.27 -41.04
N LEU A 40 -9.99 -32.37 -40.69
CA LEU A 40 -10.63 -31.46 -39.73
C LEU A 40 -10.00 -31.55 -38.34
N ASN A 41 -9.70 -32.77 -37.86
CA ASN A 41 -9.01 -32.98 -36.59
C ASN A 41 -7.59 -32.40 -36.60
N LEU A 42 -6.87 -32.52 -37.73
CA LEU A 42 -5.56 -31.90 -37.91
C LEU A 42 -5.64 -30.37 -37.82
N VAL A 43 -6.61 -29.74 -38.50
CA VAL A 43 -6.82 -28.29 -38.45
C VAL A 43 -7.13 -27.81 -37.03
N ARG A 44 -8.03 -28.51 -36.32
CA ARG A 44 -8.34 -28.21 -34.91
C ARG A 44 -7.10 -28.34 -34.03
N ASP A 45 -6.29 -29.37 -34.22
CA ASP A 45 -5.09 -29.58 -33.41
C ASP A 45 -3.99 -28.54 -33.69
N ILE A 46 -3.78 -28.15 -34.95
CA ILE A 46 -2.88 -27.04 -35.32
C ILE A 46 -3.35 -25.75 -34.63
N ARG A 47 -4.64 -25.44 -34.70
CA ARG A 47 -5.21 -24.25 -34.07
C ARG A 47 -5.09 -24.29 -32.55
N ARG A 48 -5.41 -25.42 -31.92
CA ARG A 48 -5.26 -25.64 -30.47
C ARG A 48 -3.82 -25.42 -30.02
N ARG A 49 -2.84 -25.96 -30.75
CA ARG A 49 -1.41 -25.74 -30.49
C ARG A 49 -1.03 -24.27 -30.68
N GLY A 50 -1.57 -23.61 -31.70
CA GLY A 50 -1.40 -22.17 -31.93
C GLY A 50 -1.91 -21.33 -30.75
N LYS A 51 -3.15 -21.57 -30.30
CA LYS A 51 -3.73 -20.91 -29.12
C LYS A 51 -2.87 -21.14 -27.87
N ASN A 52 -2.44 -22.37 -27.61
CA ASN A 52 -1.61 -22.71 -26.45
C ASN A 52 -0.24 -22.00 -26.50
N LYS A 53 0.39 -21.94 -27.68
CA LYS A 53 1.66 -21.20 -27.88
C LYS A 53 1.53 -19.73 -27.49
N ILE A 54 0.46 -19.06 -27.93
CA ILE A 54 0.19 -17.67 -27.58
C ILE A 54 -0.16 -17.51 -26.09
N ALA A 55 -0.95 -18.42 -25.53
CA ALA A 55 -1.27 -18.42 -24.11
C ALA A 55 0.00 -18.54 -23.24
N ALA A 56 0.91 -19.45 -23.58
CA ALA A 56 2.18 -19.61 -22.91
C ALA A 56 3.06 -18.35 -23.00
N GLN A 57 3.12 -17.72 -24.19
CA GLN A 57 3.82 -16.45 -24.38
C GLN A 57 3.23 -15.33 -23.50
N ASN A 58 1.90 -15.20 -23.49
CA ASN A 58 1.22 -14.19 -22.67
C ASN A 58 1.40 -14.45 -21.17
N CYS A 59 1.37 -15.71 -20.73
CA CYS A 59 1.70 -16.08 -19.35
C CYS A 59 3.12 -15.68 -18.98
N ARG A 60 4.11 -15.97 -19.83
CA ARG A 60 5.50 -15.56 -19.63
C ARG A 60 5.63 -14.04 -19.57
N LYS A 61 5.00 -13.32 -20.51
CA LYS A 61 4.99 -11.85 -20.53
C LYS A 61 4.43 -11.28 -19.23
N ARG A 62 3.23 -11.69 -18.81
CA ARG A 62 2.64 -11.25 -17.54
C ARG A 62 3.53 -11.54 -16.33
N LYS A 63 4.18 -12.70 -16.30
CA LYS A 63 5.10 -13.04 -15.20
C LYS A 63 6.30 -12.09 -15.18
N MET A 64 6.88 -11.78 -16.34
CA MET A 64 8.00 -10.84 -16.45
C MET A 64 7.59 -9.42 -16.09
N ASP A 65 6.45 -8.94 -16.59
CA ASP A 65 5.92 -7.61 -16.26
C ASP A 65 5.69 -7.48 -14.73
N ASN A 66 5.14 -8.52 -14.10
CA ASN A 66 4.95 -8.55 -12.65
C ASN A 66 6.28 -8.53 -11.89
N LEU A 67 7.28 -9.30 -12.32
CA LEU A 67 8.61 -9.30 -11.70
C LEU A 67 9.25 -7.91 -11.77
N GLN A 68 9.23 -7.28 -12.95
CA GLN A 68 9.76 -5.93 -13.14
C GLN A 68 8.99 -4.88 -12.32
N GLY A 69 7.66 -5.02 -12.20
CA GLY A 69 6.85 -4.17 -11.33
C GLY A 69 7.28 -4.28 -9.87
N LEU A 70 7.38 -5.51 -9.36
CA LEU A 70 7.81 -5.78 -7.99
C LEU A 70 9.23 -5.25 -7.71
N GLU A 71 10.17 -5.38 -8.66
CA GLU A 71 11.52 -4.83 -8.51
C GLU A 71 11.52 -3.29 -8.36
N LYS A 72 10.69 -2.60 -9.15
CA LYS A 72 10.50 -1.15 -9.03
C LYS A 72 9.90 -0.78 -7.68
N ASP A 73 8.87 -1.51 -7.24
CA ASP A 73 8.21 -1.27 -5.96
C ASP A 73 9.16 -1.47 -4.78
N VAL A 74 9.94 -2.55 -4.77
CA VAL A 74 10.97 -2.81 -3.75
C VAL A 74 11.99 -1.67 -3.73
N THR A 75 12.43 -1.21 -4.90
CA THR A 75 13.38 -0.09 -5.00
C THR A 75 12.80 1.21 -4.43
N MET A 76 11.54 1.51 -4.77
CA MET A 76 10.82 2.68 -4.28
C MET A 76 10.61 2.62 -2.75
N LEU A 77 10.19 1.46 -2.23
CA LEU A 77 10.01 1.23 -0.80
C LEU A 77 11.33 1.39 -0.03
N ARG A 78 12.44 0.87 -0.56
CA ARG A 78 13.78 1.06 0.05
C ARG A 78 14.17 2.53 0.11
N ARG A 79 13.95 3.29 -0.98
CA ARG A 79 14.21 4.74 -1.00
C ARG A 79 13.32 5.49 0.00
N ARG A 80 12.03 5.15 0.09
CA ARG A 80 11.10 5.75 1.04
C ARG A 80 11.50 5.46 2.48
N LYS A 81 11.86 4.21 2.81
CA LYS A 81 12.37 3.82 4.12
C LYS A 81 13.62 4.63 4.51
N SER A 82 14.56 4.80 3.57
CA SER A 82 15.77 5.60 3.81
C SER A 82 15.47 7.06 4.15
N ARG A 83 14.53 7.69 3.43
CA ARG A 83 14.08 9.07 3.73
C ARG A 83 13.44 9.16 5.12
N LEU A 84 12.47 8.29 5.42
CA LEU A 84 11.79 8.28 6.72
C LEU A 84 12.77 8.08 7.89
N LEU A 85 13.82 7.28 7.72
CA LEU A 85 14.85 7.12 8.76
C LEU A 85 15.68 8.41 8.97
N LYS A 86 15.98 9.15 7.90
CA LYS A 86 16.64 10.47 8.00
C LYS A 86 15.74 11.48 8.71
N ASP A 87 14.47 11.57 8.29
CA ASP A 87 13.49 12.50 8.88
C ASP A 87 13.29 12.19 10.37
N LYS A 88 13.20 10.90 10.73
CA LYS A 88 13.14 10.47 12.13
C LYS A 88 14.37 10.92 12.92
N GLN A 89 15.57 10.75 12.35
CA GLN A 89 16.81 11.14 13.02
C GLN A 89 16.88 12.66 13.23
N GLU A 90 16.43 13.43 12.24
CA GLU A 90 16.35 14.89 12.34
C GLU A 90 15.36 15.34 13.41
N ALA A 91 14.15 14.77 13.41
CA ALA A 91 13.14 15.06 14.43
C ALA A 91 13.65 14.75 15.85
N LEU A 92 14.42 13.67 16.03
CA LEU A 92 15.04 13.34 17.32
C LEU A 92 16.11 14.35 17.74
N ARG A 93 16.93 14.83 16.80
CA ARG A 93 17.91 15.90 17.06
C ARG A 93 17.20 17.19 17.50
N THR A 94 16.21 17.63 16.73
CA THR A 94 15.42 18.82 17.06
C THR A 94 14.73 18.69 18.42
N LEU A 95 14.17 17.52 18.73
CA LEU A 95 13.55 17.27 20.03
C LEU A 95 14.58 17.36 21.17
N GLN A 96 15.79 16.85 20.98
CA GLN A 96 16.86 16.94 21.97
C GLN A 96 17.29 18.40 22.20
N GLU A 97 17.48 19.16 21.12
CA GLU A 97 17.82 20.59 21.20
C GLU A 97 16.74 21.40 21.92
N LEU A 98 15.47 21.17 21.60
CA LEU A 98 14.35 21.83 22.27
C LEU A 98 14.27 21.47 23.75
N LYS A 99 14.53 20.21 24.12
CA LYS A 99 14.61 19.81 25.54
C LYS A 99 15.75 20.51 26.28
N GLN A 100 16.91 20.65 25.65
CA GLN A 100 18.05 21.36 26.24
C GLN A 100 17.73 22.85 26.43
N ARG A 101 17.18 23.51 25.39
CA ARG A 101 16.76 24.91 25.48
C ARG A 101 15.70 25.13 26.57
N LEU A 102 14.72 24.23 26.66
CA LEU A 102 13.70 24.29 27.70
C LEU A 102 14.32 24.11 29.08
N SER A 103 15.26 23.17 29.25
CA SER A 103 15.95 22.98 30.53
C SER A 103 16.75 24.20 30.96
N SER A 104 17.46 24.84 30.02
CA SER A 104 18.19 26.09 30.27
C SER A 104 17.22 27.19 30.70
N LEU A 105 16.12 27.39 29.96
CA LEU A 105 15.13 28.41 30.29
C LEU A 105 14.50 28.17 31.66
N TYR A 106 14.21 26.91 32.00
CA TYR A 106 13.75 26.55 33.35
C TYR A 106 14.78 26.92 34.41
N GLN A 107 16.06 26.60 34.22
CA GLN A 107 17.11 27.00 35.15
C GLN A 107 17.21 28.53 35.28
N ASP A 108 17.17 29.26 34.18
CA ASP A 108 17.25 30.72 34.16
C ASP A 108 16.08 31.34 34.95
N VAL A 109 14.84 30.92 34.66
CA VAL A 109 13.64 31.41 35.36
C VAL A 109 13.73 31.10 36.85
N PHE A 110 13.97 29.84 37.24
CA PHE A 110 13.99 29.45 38.65
C PHE A 110 15.16 30.06 39.42
N SER A 111 16.31 30.29 38.77
CA SER A 111 17.43 31.02 39.38
C SER A 111 17.15 32.50 39.64
N SER A 112 16.14 33.08 38.97
CA SER A 112 15.69 34.47 39.16
C SER A 112 14.57 34.59 40.20
N LEU A 113 13.75 33.55 40.37
CA LEU A 113 12.68 33.53 41.37
C LEU A 113 13.26 33.38 42.79
N ARG A 114 12.57 33.91 43.79
CA ARG A 114 12.97 33.82 45.21
C ARG A 114 11.79 33.33 46.05
N ASP A 115 12.07 32.51 47.06
CA ASP A 115 11.10 32.14 48.10
C ASP A 115 10.88 33.29 49.09
N GLY A 116 9.97 33.10 50.05
CA GLY A 116 9.68 34.10 51.11
C GLY A 116 10.86 34.38 52.05
N GLU A 117 11.91 33.55 52.00
CA GLU A 117 13.15 33.67 52.77
C GLU A 117 14.29 34.28 51.91
N GLY A 118 14.00 34.65 50.67
CA GLY A 118 14.97 35.27 49.75
C GLY A 118 15.94 34.29 49.09
N ARG A 119 15.69 32.98 49.15
CA ARG A 119 16.51 31.95 48.49
C ARG A 119 15.98 31.64 47.08
N PRO A 120 16.84 31.32 46.11
CA PRO A 120 16.40 30.90 44.79
C PRO A 120 15.60 29.58 44.85
N LEU A 121 14.56 29.48 44.02
CA LEU A 121 13.75 28.26 43.95
C LEU A 121 14.48 27.17 43.15
N ASP A 122 14.41 25.92 43.61
CA ASP A 122 15.00 24.77 42.92
C ASP A 122 14.08 24.23 41.82
N VAL A 123 14.62 24.12 40.60
CA VAL A 123 13.98 23.54 39.41
C VAL A 123 13.52 22.08 39.63
N HIS A 124 14.20 21.34 40.51
CA HIS A 124 13.88 19.93 40.81
C HIS A 124 12.77 19.77 41.84
N GLU A 125 12.49 20.79 42.63
CA GLU A 125 11.43 20.78 43.64
C GLU A 125 10.14 21.43 43.14
N TYR A 126 10.27 22.46 42.31
CA TYR A 126 9.16 23.28 41.82
C TYR A 126 9.01 23.18 40.29
N MET A 127 7.84 23.53 39.78
CA MET A 127 7.50 23.51 38.35
C MET A 127 6.47 24.61 38.05
N LEU A 128 6.52 25.15 36.84
CA LEU A 128 5.53 26.11 36.37
C LEU A 128 4.24 25.38 35.97
N SER A 129 3.11 25.87 36.47
CA SER A 129 1.75 25.55 36.08
C SER A 129 1.26 26.64 35.14
N PHE A 130 0.61 26.25 34.06
CA PHE A 130 0.00 27.19 33.10
C PHE A 130 -1.50 26.96 33.13
N GLU A 131 -2.25 28.00 33.49
CA GLU A 131 -3.70 28.01 33.44
C GLU A 131 -4.21 28.41 32.05
N SER A 132 -5.47 28.11 31.77
CA SER A 132 -6.09 28.36 30.45
C SER A 132 -6.27 29.85 30.12
N ASP A 133 -6.23 30.71 31.13
CA ASP A 133 -6.29 32.17 31.02
C ASP A 133 -4.90 32.81 30.78
N GLY A 134 -3.83 32.00 30.78
CA GLY A 134 -2.45 32.45 30.61
C GLY A 134 -1.74 32.80 31.93
N THR A 135 -2.40 32.63 33.08
CA THR A 135 -1.77 32.77 34.39
C THR A 135 -0.72 31.67 34.60
N VAL A 136 0.42 32.05 35.18
CA VAL A 136 1.55 31.14 35.42
C VAL A 136 1.83 31.08 36.92
N ASP A 137 1.64 29.89 37.49
CA ASP A 137 1.87 29.63 38.91
C ASP A 137 3.09 28.75 39.15
N VAL A 138 3.75 28.92 40.29
CA VAL A 138 4.83 28.04 40.73
C VAL A 138 4.24 27.00 41.68
N VAL A 139 4.30 25.73 41.30
CA VAL A 139 3.77 24.62 42.11
C VAL A 139 4.85 23.61 42.48
N SER A 140 4.78 23.05 43.69
CA SER A 140 5.66 21.95 44.07
C SER A 140 5.40 20.74 43.18
N ARG A 141 6.46 20.11 42.66
CA ARG A 141 6.35 18.89 41.84
C ARG A 141 5.69 17.73 42.59
N ARG A 142 5.78 17.70 43.92
CA ARG A 142 5.09 16.70 44.76
C ARG A 142 3.57 16.85 44.68
N GLN A 143 3.07 18.08 44.66
CA GLN A 143 1.64 18.38 44.52
C GLN A 143 1.18 18.20 43.07
N GLY A 144 1.95 18.70 42.10
CA GLY A 144 1.62 18.55 40.67
C GLY A 144 1.51 17.09 40.19
N ARG A 145 2.29 16.17 40.77
CA ARG A 145 2.14 14.71 40.49
C ARG A 145 0.81 14.15 40.99
N LYS A 146 0.34 14.57 42.18
CA LYS A 146 -0.95 14.12 42.73
C LYS A 146 -2.11 14.63 41.88
N GLU A 147 -2.04 15.87 41.41
CA GLU A 147 -3.08 16.51 40.61
C GLU A 147 -3.23 15.91 39.20
N LYS A 148 -2.11 15.58 38.55
CA LYS A 148 -2.11 14.83 37.27
C LYS A 148 -2.72 13.43 37.41
N SER A 149 -2.53 12.75 38.55
CA SER A 149 -3.13 11.43 38.79
C SER A 149 -4.65 11.50 38.94
N ARG A 150 -5.16 12.56 39.60
CA ARG A 150 -6.60 12.79 39.78
C ARG A 150 -7.31 13.13 38.47
N ARG A 151 -6.71 13.96 37.61
CA ARG A 151 -7.29 14.28 36.28
C ARG A 151 -7.40 13.04 35.39
N LYS A 152 -6.40 12.15 35.38
CA LYS A 152 -6.43 10.88 34.64
C LYS A 152 -7.52 9.89 35.10
N GLN A 153 -8.00 10.00 36.34
CA GLN A 153 -9.10 9.18 36.87
C GLN A 153 -10.49 9.73 36.51
N LYS A 154 -10.59 11.00 36.09
CA LYS A 154 -11.87 11.65 35.76
C LYS A 154 -12.24 11.51 34.27
N ASP A 155 -11.25 11.24 33.41
CA ASP A 155 -11.43 10.99 31.96
C ASP A 155 -11.62 9.49 31.61
N LYS A 156 -11.95 8.65 32.59
CA LYS A 156 -12.18 7.21 32.41
C LYS A 156 -13.54 6.83 32.99
#